data_AF-A0A182YPI6-F1
#
_entry.id   AF-A0A182YPI6-F1
#
_cell.length_a   1.000
_cell.length_b   1.000
_cell.length_c   1.000
_cell.angle_alpha   90.00
_cell.angle_beta   90.00
_cell.angle_gamma   90.00
#
_symmetry.space_group_name_H-M   'P 1'
#
loop_
_entity.id
_entity.type
_entity.pdbx_description
1 polymer ?
#
loop_
_entity_poly.entity_id
_entity_poly.type
_entity_poly.pdbx_seq_one_letter_code
_entity_poly.pdbx_strand_id
1 'polypeptide(L)'
;LNELEEEADEEESADEDNDGAYLDDKDDPDIDQMNGEECIRYWALAEHTSHKSIRRLLRILNAKTDLNLPKDPRTLLGTLRNRATMSNIGEGKFWYHGIGHVLTKELQKYTNVPDHLHYDINIDGLPLHKRSKTQFWPILLKIVGEPFLPVLIVGIYCGESKPESNEPFLRPLVEEINSLQATGLQYNDATVKVSLRAIIADTPARAFLKGVQGHTGKHSCLKCCCEGVSVAQRIVFLNTDAPKRTDQGF
;
A
#
# COMPACT_ATOMS: atom_id res chain seq x y z
N LEU A 1 -2.93 1.06 54.93
CA LEU A 1 -3.51 -0.18 55.50
C LEU A 1 -4.79 -0.43 54.74
N ASN A 2 -4.76 -1.42 53.84
CA ASN A 2 -5.90 -2.11 53.21
C ASN A 2 -6.74 -1.22 52.26
N GLU A 3 -7.15 -1.61 51.05
CA GLU A 3 -7.41 -2.93 50.47
C GLU A 3 -7.07 -2.93 48.96
N LEU A 4 -6.65 -4.09 48.50
CA LEU A 4 -6.50 -4.49 47.10
C LEU A 4 -7.88 -4.94 46.61
N GLU A 5 -8.33 -4.47 45.45
CA GLU A 5 -9.31 -5.19 44.64
C GLU A 5 -8.76 -5.35 43.22
N GLU A 6 -8.60 -6.62 42.85
CA GLU A 6 -8.33 -7.14 41.53
C GLU A 6 -9.61 -7.05 40.70
N GLU A 7 -9.54 -6.56 39.46
CA GLU A 7 -10.46 -6.99 38.41
C GLU A 7 -9.65 -7.33 37.16
N ALA A 8 -9.80 -8.59 36.74
CA ALA A 8 -9.19 -9.19 35.57
C ALA A 8 -10.10 -8.95 34.36
N ASP A 9 -9.53 -8.42 33.27
CA ASP A 9 -10.21 -8.36 31.98
C ASP A 9 -10.10 -9.72 31.27
N GLU A 10 -11.25 -10.34 31.04
CA GLU A 10 -11.43 -11.58 30.29
C GLU A 10 -11.19 -11.34 28.78
N GLU A 11 -10.19 -12.04 28.22
CA GLU A 11 -10.03 -12.21 26.78
C GLU A 11 -10.99 -13.32 26.31
N GLU A 12 -12.05 -12.96 25.57
CA GLU A 12 -12.93 -13.92 24.91
C GLU A 12 -12.42 -14.15 23.47
N SER A 13 -11.61 -15.20 23.29
CA SER A 13 -11.28 -15.78 21.97
C SER A 13 -12.30 -16.87 21.65
N ALA A 14 -13.16 -16.62 20.66
CA ALA A 14 -14.02 -17.63 20.09
C ALA A 14 -13.20 -18.55 19.18
N ASP A 15 -12.70 -19.65 19.76
CA ASP A 15 -12.24 -20.82 19.03
C ASP A 15 -13.48 -21.62 18.59
N GLU A 16 -13.84 -21.53 17.31
CA GLU A 16 -14.70 -22.52 16.67
C GLU A 16 -13.82 -23.58 16.03
N ASP A 17 -13.73 -24.73 16.72
CA ASP A 17 -13.22 -26.00 16.21
C ASP A 17 -13.94 -26.37 14.90
N ASN A 18 -13.23 -26.32 13.78
CA ASN A 18 -13.65 -26.99 12.56
C ASN A 18 -12.69 -28.15 12.27
N ASP A 19 -13.12 -29.33 12.69
CA ASP A 19 -12.46 -30.61 12.56
C ASP A 19 -12.38 -31.05 11.09
N GLY A 20 -11.18 -31.45 10.65
CA GLY A 20 -10.99 -32.43 9.57
C GLY A 20 -11.26 -32.02 8.12
N ALA A 21 -10.36 -31.23 7.52
CA ALA A 21 -10.09 -31.33 6.09
C ALA A 21 -8.61 -31.72 5.90
N TYR A 22 -8.37 -33.00 5.58
CA TYR A 22 -7.07 -33.47 5.10
C TYR A 22 -6.67 -32.64 3.88
N LEU A 23 -5.67 -31.78 4.03
CA LEU A 23 -5.02 -31.11 2.91
C LEU A 23 -4.29 -32.20 2.10
N ASP A 24 -4.53 -32.24 0.79
CA ASP A 24 -3.94 -33.21 -0.15
C ASP A 24 -2.41 -32.99 -0.19
N ASP A 25 -1.62 -33.94 0.33
CA ASP A 25 -0.15 -33.99 0.47
C ASP A 25 0.66 -33.81 -0.84
N LYS A 26 0.04 -33.43 -1.95
CA LYS A 26 0.68 -33.50 -3.28
C LYS A 26 1.60 -32.33 -3.61
N ASP A 27 1.52 -31.23 -2.87
CA ASP A 27 2.37 -30.05 -3.04
C ASP A 27 3.32 -29.81 -1.86
N ASP A 28 3.32 -30.69 -0.85
CA ASP A 28 4.22 -30.58 0.30
C ASP A 28 5.65 -30.97 -0.13
N PRO A 29 6.66 -30.15 0.21
CA PRO A 29 8.04 -30.45 -0.12
C PRO A 29 8.53 -31.67 0.67
N ASP A 30 9.45 -32.43 0.07
CA ASP A 30 10.07 -33.57 0.73
C ASP A 30 10.94 -33.09 1.90
N ILE A 31 10.38 -33.18 3.12
CA ILE A 31 11.00 -32.72 4.36
C ILE A 31 12.34 -33.42 4.60
N ASP A 32 12.51 -34.67 4.14
CA ASP A 32 13.75 -35.43 4.31
C ASP A 32 14.90 -34.87 3.45
N GLN A 33 14.59 -34.09 2.40
CA GLN A 33 15.58 -33.43 1.56
C GLN A 33 15.91 -32.01 2.02
N MET A 34 15.19 -31.48 3.00
CA MET A 34 15.35 -30.12 3.51
C MET A 34 16.23 -30.11 4.75
N ASN A 35 17.05 -29.07 4.91
CA ASN A 35 17.73 -28.85 6.18
C ASN A 35 16.77 -28.29 7.24
N GLY A 36 17.12 -28.41 8.52
CA GLY A 36 16.22 -27.98 9.60
C GLY A 36 15.81 -26.51 9.56
N GLU A 37 16.64 -25.62 9.01
CA GLU A 37 16.25 -24.22 8.80
C GLU A 37 15.14 -24.09 7.73
N GLU A 38 15.27 -24.83 6.63
CA GLU A 38 14.29 -24.87 5.54
C GLU A 38 12.96 -25.45 6.02
N CYS A 39 12.96 -26.52 6.81
CA CYS A 39 11.73 -27.12 7.34
C CYS A 39 10.97 -26.13 8.23
N ILE A 40 11.67 -25.43 9.12
CA ILE A 40 11.05 -24.47 10.03
C ILE A 40 10.57 -23.23 9.27
N ARG A 41 11.31 -22.81 8.23
CA ARG A 41 10.88 -21.73 7.33
C ARG A 41 9.60 -22.13 6.60
N TYR A 42 9.53 -23.34 6.05
CA TYR A 42 8.36 -23.86 5.35
C TYR A 42 7.14 -23.87 6.26
N TRP A 43 7.26 -24.53 7.41
CA TRP A 43 6.20 -24.56 8.42
C TRP A 43 5.69 -23.16 8.78
N ALA A 44 6.61 -22.23 9.06
CA ALA A 44 6.24 -20.87 9.45
C ALA A 44 5.46 -20.12 8.35
N LEU A 45 5.77 -20.39 7.08
CA LEU A 45 5.10 -19.78 5.93
C LEU A 45 3.75 -20.44 5.62
N ALA A 46 3.71 -21.77 5.62
CA ALA A 46 2.51 -22.56 5.34
C ALA A 46 1.41 -22.31 6.39
N GLU A 47 1.78 -22.24 7.67
CA GLU A 47 0.84 -22.03 8.79
C GLU A 47 0.61 -20.55 9.12
N HIS A 48 1.11 -19.61 8.32
CA HIS A 48 1.01 -18.16 8.58
C HIS A 48 1.38 -17.76 10.01
N THR A 49 2.43 -18.39 10.56
CA THR A 49 2.72 -18.30 11.99
C THR A 49 3.21 -16.91 12.40
N SER A 50 2.76 -16.41 13.55
CA SER A 50 3.19 -15.10 14.06
C SER A 50 4.70 -15.03 14.33
N HIS A 51 5.31 -13.86 14.10
CA HIS A 51 6.72 -13.62 14.45
C HIS A 51 7.03 -13.87 15.93
N LYS A 52 6.06 -13.67 16.84
CA LYS A 52 6.22 -13.94 18.27
C LYS A 52 6.41 -15.44 18.53
N SER A 53 5.58 -16.27 17.90
CA SER A 53 5.65 -17.73 18.02
C SER A 53 6.92 -18.26 17.38
N ILE A 54 7.25 -17.82 16.16
CA ILE A 54 8.51 -18.18 15.47
C ILE A 54 9.72 -17.84 16.36
N ARG A 55 9.75 -16.63 16.94
CA ARG A 55 10.86 -16.22 17.82
C ARG A 55 10.99 -17.09 19.06
N ARG A 56 9.87 -17.50 19.67
CA ARG A 56 9.87 -18.39 20.84
C ARG A 56 10.41 -19.77 20.45
N LEU A 57 9.94 -20.34 19.33
CA LEU A 57 10.40 -21.63 18.85
C LEU A 57 11.89 -21.62 18.51
N LEU A 58 12.36 -20.61 17.76
CA LEU A 58 13.78 -20.45 17.41
C LEU A 58 14.68 -20.39 18.64
N ARG A 59 14.22 -19.77 19.75
CA ARG A 59 14.96 -19.76 21.02
C ARG A 59 15.05 -21.14 21.64
N ILE A 60 13.97 -21.91 21.62
CA ILE A 60 13.94 -23.26 22.19
C ILE A 60 14.83 -24.19 21.37
N LEU A 61 14.69 -24.19 20.04
CA LEU A 61 15.45 -25.05 19.15
C LEU A 61 16.95 -24.75 19.21
N ASN A 62 17.35 -23.48 19.18
CA ASN A 62 18.76 -23.12 19.37
C ASN A 62 19.32 -23.47 20.75
N ALA A 63 18.47 -23.62 21.77
CA ALA A 63 18.90 -24.00 23.12
C ALA A 63 18.92 -25.52 23.36
N LYS A 64 18.23 -26.29 22.51
CA LYS A 64 18.00 -27.74 22.71
C LYS A 64 18.53 -28.60 21.57
N THR A 65 18.95 -27.99 20.46
CA THR A 65 19.42 -28.67 19.26
C THR A 65 20.64 -27.95 18.69
N ASP A 66 21.37 -28.61 17.81
CA ASP A 66 22.54 -28.06 17.12
C ASP A 66 22.20 -27.39 15.77
N LEU A 67 20.92 -27.07 15.53
CA LEU A 67 20.43 -26.55 14.24
C LEU A 67 20.94 -25.15 13.87
N ASN A 68 21.60 -24.44 14.79
CA ASN A 68 22.19 -23.10 14.60
C ASN A 68 21.33 -22.14 13.75
N LEU A 69 20.08 -21.99 14.16
CA LEU A 69 19.06 -21.22 13.43
C LEU A 69 19.19 -19.71 13.70
N PRO A 70 18.70 -18.86 12.77
CA PRO A 70 18.64 -17.43 13.01
C PRO A 70 17.84 -17.07 14.27
N LYS A 71 18.28 -16.06 15.02
CA LYS A 71 17.56 -15.60 16.23
C LYS A 71 16.35 -14.71 15.94
N ASP A 72 16.34 -14.07 14.77
CA ASP A 72 15.25 -13.17 14.35
C ASP A 72 14.38 -13.86 13.29
N PRO A 73 13.05 -13.97 13.51
CA PRO A 73 12.11 -14.51 12.54
C PRO A 73 12.24 -13.92 11.14
N ARG A 74 12.53 -12.62 11.01
CA ARG A 74 12.70 -11.96 9.70
C ARG A 74 13.88 -12.52 8.91
N THR A 75 14.89 -13.01 9.63
CA THR A 75 16.08 -13.63 9.02
C THR A 75 15.76 -15.05 8.58
N LEU A 76 15.05 -15.81 9.42
CA LEU A 76 14.55 -17.13 9.04
C LEU A 76 13.67 -17.02 7.78
N LEU A 77 12.71 -16.09 7.76
CA LEU A 77 11.76 -15.92 6.66
C LEU A 77 12.37 -15.25 5.41
N GLY A 78 13.68 -14.97 5.39
CA GLY A 78 14.35 -14.42 4.21
C GLY A 78 13.82 -13.05 3.78
N THR A 79 13.32 -12.23 4.71
CA THR A 79 12.78 -10.91 4.36
C THR A 79 13.88 -10.07 3.69
N LEU A 80 13.67 -9.71 2.42
CA LEU A 80 14.63 -8.92 1.63
C LEU A 80 15.03 -7.66 2.41
N ARG A 81 16.34 -7.54 2.70
CA ARG A 81 16.91 -6.43 3.48
C ARG A 81 17.38 -5.26 2.63
N ASN A 82 17.12 -5.27 1.32
CA ASN A 82 17.43 -4.15 0.46
C ASN A 82 16.65 -2.95 0.98
N ARG A 83 17.35 -1.99 1.58
CA ARG A 83 16.71 -0.80 2.12
C ARG A 83 16.11 -0.04 0.94
N ALA A 84 14.79 0.01 0.91
CA ALA A 84 14.07 0.91 0.04
C ALA A 84 14.63 2.32 0.22
N THR A 85 14.96 3.00 -0.87
CA THR A 85 15.33 4.40 -0.83
C THR A 85 14.10 5.20 -0.42
N MET A 86 14.18 5.84 0.74
CA MET A 86 13.10 6.66 1.29
C MET A 86 13.50 8.13 1.23
N SER A 87 12.61 8.97 0.73
CA SER A 87 12.73 10.43 0.82
C SER A 87 11.91 10.97 1.99
N ASN A 88 12.22 12.19 2.41
CA ASN A 88 11.41 12.91 3.40
C ASN A 88 10.47 13.87 2.67
N ILE A 89 9.23 13.97 3.14
CA ILE A 89 8.27 15.00 2.75
C ILE A 89 7.75 15.63 4.04
N GLY A 90 8.29 16.80 4.39
CA GLY A 90 8.15 17.35 5.74
C GLY A 90 8.67 16.37 6.79
N GLU A 91 7.87 16.16 7.83
CA GLU A 91 8.13 15.17 8.90
C GLU A 91 7.81 13.72 8.49
N GLY A 92 7.20 13.51 7.33
CA GLY A 92 6.82 12.19 6.84
C GLY A 92 7.89 11.53 5.98
N LYS A 93 7.72 10.23 5.79
CA LYS A 93 8.56 9.40 4.93
C LYS A 93 7.81 9.01 3.67
N PHE A 94 8.50 9.09 2.53
CA PHE A 94 7.95 8.71 1.24
C PHE A 94 8.82 7.66 0.58
N TRP A 95 8.18 6.61 0.10
CA TRP A 95 8.79 5.60 -0.74
C TRP A 95 8.08 5.62 -2.08
N TYR A 96 8.87 5.72 -3.15
CA TYR A 96 8.38 5.68 -4.52
C TYR A 96 9.09 4.55 -5.26
N HIS A 97 8.32 3.59 -5.75
CA HIS A 97 8.82 2.42 -6.48
C HIS A 97 8.76 2.61 -7.98
N GLY A 98 7.75 3.35 -8.44
CA GLY A 98 7.53 3.68 -9.85
C GLY A 98 6.61 2.72 -10.58
N ILE A 99 5.81 3.29 -11.48
CA ILE A 99 4.85 2.59 -12.34
C ILE A 99 5.57 1.57 -13.21
N GLY A 100 6.65 1.97 -13.88
CA GLY A 100 7.37 1.11 -14.80
C GLY A 100 7.96 -0.10 -14.07
N HIS A 101 8.53 0.12 -12.88
CA HIS A 101 9.09 -0.97 -12.09
C HIS A 101 8.01 -1.97 -11.65
N VAL A 102 6.90 -1.49 -11.07
CA VAL A 102 5.84 -2.40 -10.57
C VAL A 102 5.16 -3.15 -11.70
N LEU A 103 4.94 -2.49 -12.85
CA LEU A 103 4.36 -3.14 -14.02
C LEU A 103 5.30 -4.18 -14.60
N THR A 104 6.59 -3.86 -14.83
CA THR A 104 7.55 -4.84 -15.35
C THR A 104 7.62 -6.07 -14.47
N LYS A 105 7.68 -5.90 -13.14
CA LYS A 105 7.71 -7.02 -12.19
C LYS A 105 6.42 -7.85 -12.20
N GLU A 106 5.27 -7.21 -12.38
CA GLU A 106 3.99 -7.92 -12.44
C GLU A 106 3.84 -8.68 -13.77
N LEU A 107 4.15 -8.01 -14.88
CA LEU A 107 4.03 -8.58 -16.23
C LEU A 107 4.97 -9.77 -16.46
N GLN A 108 6.10 -9.86 -15.76
CA GLN A 108 7.00 -11.03 -15.76
C GLN A 108 6.32 -12.34 -15.34
N LYS A 109 5.17 -12.28 -14.65
CA LYS A 109 4.43 -13.48 -14.22
C LYS A 109 3.53 -14.05 -15.33
N TYR A 110 3.37 -13.34 -16.44
CA TYR A 110 2.43 -13.67 -17.50
C TYR A 110 3.16 -13.90 -18.83
N THR A 111 2.69 -14.87 -19.61
CA THR A 111 3.29 -15.22 -20.91
C THR A 111 2.88 -14.27 -22.03
N ASN A 112 1.64 -13.76 -21.99
CA ASN A 112 1.12 -12.83 -22.99
C ASN A 112 0.90 -11.46 -22.36
N VAL A 113 1.70 -10.49 -22.79
CA VAL A 113 1.58 -9.09 -22.38
C VAL A 113 0.86 -8.32 -23.49
N PRO A 114 -0.24 -7.60 -23.20
CA PRO A 114 -0.91 -6.75 -24.18
C PRO A 114 0.00 -5.63 -24.70
N ASP A 115 -0.15 -5.27 -25.98
CA ASP A 115 0.57 -4.13 -26.58
C ASP A 115 0.18 -2.78 -25.98
N HIS A 116 -1.03 -2.69 -25.40
CA HIS A 116 -1.53 -1.47 -24.79
C HIS A 116 -2.23 -1.77 -23.46
N LEU A 117 -1.70 -1.19 -22.39
CA LEU A 117 -2.25 -1.24 -21.05
C LEU A 117 -2.87 0.11 -20.66
N HIS A 118 -4.12 0.06 -20.22
CA HIS A 118 -4.76 1.18 -19.55
C HIS A 118 -4.74 0.95 -18.04
N TYR A 119 -4.46 2.00 -17.28
CA TYR A 119 -4.43 1.89 -15.82
C TYR A 119 -5.12 3.06 -15.13
N ASP A 120 -5.66 2.79 -13.96
CA ASP A 120 -6.12 3.81 -13.03
C ASP A 120 -5.10 3.95 -11.90
N ILE A 121 -4.97 5.17 -11.40
CA ILE A 121 -4.27 5.47 -10.17
C ILE A 121 -5.29 5.78 -9.08
N ASN A 122 -5.16 5.13 -7.93
CA ASN A 122 -5.92 5.49 -6.72
C ASN A 122 -4.98 6.10 -5.67
N ILE A 123 -5.40 7.22 -5.08
CA ILE A 123 -4.67 7.88 -4.00
C ILE A 123 -5.68 8.28 -2.92
N ASP A 124 -5.45 7.82 -1.70
CA ASP A 124 -6.30 8.09 -0.55
C ASP A 124 -5.50 8.16 0.75
N GLY A 125 -6.07 8.72 1.82
CA GLY A 125 -5.50 8.74 3.16
C GLY A 125 -6.12 7.65 4.03
N LEU A 126 -5.27 6.78 4.60
CA LEU A 126 -5.69 5.63 5.41
C LEU A 126 -5.08 5.72 6.82
N PRO A 127 -5.88 5.73 7.90
CA PRO A 127 -5.35 5.65 9.25
C PRO A 127 -4.74 4.26 9.50
N LEU A 128 -3.53 4.21 10.04
CA LEU A 128 -2.88 2.92 10.36
C LEU A 128 -3.36 2.31 11.67
N HIS A 129 -3.65 3.17 12.66
CA HIS A 129 -4.01 2.74 13.99
C HIS A 129 -5.15 3.60 14.51
N LYS A 130 -6.06 3.00 15.28
CA LYS A 130 -7.20 3.70 15.89
C LYS A 130 -6.78 4.83 16.85
N ARG A 131 -5.58 4.72 17.44
CA ARG A 131 -5.07 5.64 18.47
C ARG A 131 -3.83 6.44 18.07
N SER A 132 -3.18 6.10 16.94
CA SER A 132 -2.05 6.88 16.44
C SER A 132 -2.54 7.89 15.41
N LYS A 133 -1.86 9.03 15.33
CA LYS A 133 -2.06 10.00 14.24
C LYS A 133 -1.45 9.52 12.92
N THR A 134 -0.67 8.43 12.93
CA THR A 134 0.00 7.92 11.74
C THR A 134 -0.99 7.51 10.65
N GLN A 135 -0.78 8.07 9.46
CA GLN A 135 -1.56 7.84 8.24
C GLN A 135 -0.65 7.36 7.13
N PHE A 136 -1.19 6.46 6.30
CA PHE A 136 -0.62 6.12 5.00
C PHE A 136 -1.36 6.84 3.89
N TRP A 137 -0.59 7.28 2.91
CA TRP A 137 -1.09 7.81 1.65
C TRP A 137 -0.49 6.97 0.51
N PRO A 138 -1.10 5.82 0.18
CA PRO A 138 -0.63 4.99 -0.91
C PRO A 138 -0.97 5.61 -2.26
N ILE A 139 -0.09 5.37 -3.23
CA ILE A 139 -0.34 5.54 -4.65
C ILE A 139 -0.49 4.12 -5.21
N LEU A 140 -1.72 3.78 -5.56
CA LEU A 140 -2.10 2.45 -6.04
C LEU A 140 -2.35 2.50 -7.54
N LEU A 141 -2.02 1.42 -8.24
CA LEU A 141 -2.26 1.25 -9.66
C LEU A 141 -3.09 0.00 -9.91
N LYS A 142 -4.11 0.10 -10.75
CA LYS A 142 -4.88 -1.04 -11.25
C LYS A 142 -4.93 -1.02 -12.76
N ILE A 143 -4.55 -2.12 -13.40
CA ILE A 143 -4.75 -2.29 -14.84
C ILE A 143 -6.24 -2.50 -15.12
N VAL A 144 -6.76 -1.74 -16.08
CA VAL A 144 -8.16 -1.73 -16.48
C VAL A 144 -8.39 -2.80 -17.53
N GLY A 145 -9.49 -3.53 -17.41
CA GLY A 145 -9.81 -4.66 -18.31
C GLY A 145 -9.18 -5.99 -17.86
N GLU A 146 -8.26 -5.95 -16.89
CA GLU A 146 -7.57 -7.12 -16.37
C GLU A 146 -7.94 -7.35 -14.88
N PRO A 147 -9.10 -7.97 -14.59
CA PRO A 147 -9.58 -8.12 -13.21
C PRO A 147 -8.66 -8.99 -12.36
N PHE A 148 -7.99 -9.97 -12.97
CA PHE A 148 -7.09 -10.94 -12.33
C PHE A 148 -5.75 -10.33 -11.89
N LEU A 149 -5.33 -9.22 -12.51
CA LEU A 149 -4.09 -8.55 -12.11
C LEU A 149 -4.29 -7.86 -10.75
N PRO A 150 -3.37 -7.97 -9.80
CA PRO A 150 -3.54 -7.35 -8.49
C PRO A 150 -3.52 -5.81 -8.58
N VAL A 151 -3.95 -5.17 -7.50
CA VAL A 151 -3.64 -3.74 -7.28
C VAL A 151 -2.17 -3.64 -6.90
N LEU A 152 -1.43 -2.80 -7.63
CA LEU A 152 0.00 -2.60 -7.44
C LEU A 152 0.25 -1.34 -6.61
N ILE A 153 1.23 -1.39 -5.71
CA ILE A 153 1.64 -0.24 -4.92
C ILE A 153 2.79 0.46 -5.64
N VAL A 154 2.53 1.65 -6.16
CA VAL A 154 3.52 2.49 -6.86
C VAL A 154 4.34 3.30 -5.88
N GLY A 155 3.72 3.76 -4.79
CA GLY A 155 4.38 4.52 -3.74
C GLY A 155 3.57 4.56 -2.46
N ILE A 156 4.22 4.88 -1.35
CA ILE A 156 3.59 5.02 -0.03
C ILE A 156 4.23 6.21 0.67
N TYR A 157 3.40 7.16 1.10
CA TYR A 157 3.78 8.13 2.11
C TYR A 157 3.28 7.68 3.49
N CYS A 158 4.08 7.91 4.53
CA CYS A 158 3.77 7.65 5.93
C CYS A 158 4.12 8.88 6.78
N GLY A 159 3.17 9.41 7.53
CA GLY A 159 3.39 10.53 8.45
C GLY A 159 2.25 10.66 9.45
N GLU A 160 2.35 11.59 10.40
CA GLU A 160 1.28 11.88 11.37
C GLU A 160 0.08 12.65 10.76
N SER A 161 0.20 13.05 9.51
CA SER A 161 -0.85 13.74 8.76
C SER A 161 -0.71 13.40 7.27
N LYS A 162 -1.52 14.01 6.41
CA LYS A 162 -1.31 13.94 4.96
C LYS A 162 0.03 14.57 4.57
N PRO A 163 0.58 14.28 3.37
CA PRO A 163 1.81 14.92 2.94
C PRO A 163 1.66 16.44 2.97
N GLU A 164 2.68 17.13 3.49
CA GLU A 164 2.64 18.58 3.71
C GLU A 164 2.45 19.35 2.41
N SER A 165 3.08 18.86 1.33
CA SER A 165 2.98 19.43 0.00
C SER A 165 2.61 18.34 -1.00
N ASN A 166 1.71 18.68 -1.93
CA ASN A 166 1.36 17.79 -3.04
C ASN A 166 2.50 17.68 -4.06
N GLU A 167 3.37 18.68 -4.14
CA GLU A 167 4.44 18.76 -5.12
C GLU A 167 5.46 17.62 -4.96
N PRO A 168 6.16 17.45 -3.83
CA PRO A 168 7.19 16.41 -3.71
C PRO A 168 6.55 15.02 -3.63
N PHE A 169 5.27 14.95 -3.28
CA PHE A 169 4.50 13.72 -3.24
C PHE A 169 4.11 13.24 -4.65
N LEU A 170 3.73 14.15 -5.55
CA LEU A 170 3.26 13.83 -6.90
C LEU A 170 4.34 13.98 -7.97
N ARG A 171 5.43 14.72 -7.72
CA ARG A 171 6.48 14.97 -8.72
C ARG A 171 7.00 13.69 -9.36
N PRO A 172 7.42 12.65 -8.61
CA PRO A 172 7.94 11.42 -9.22
C PRO A 172 6.89 10.69 -10.05
N LEU A 173 5.64 10.70 -9.59
CA LEU A 173 4.51 10.10 -10.30
C LEU A 173 4.22 10.80 -11.62
N VAL A 174 4.14 12.13 -11.60
CA VAL A 174 3.80 12.93 -12.79
C VAL A 174 4.93 12.86 -13.83
N GLU A 175 6.18 12.94 -13.41
CA GLU A 175 7.34 12.79 -14.30
C GLU A 175 7.35 11.42 -14.99
N GLU A 176 7.09 10.36 -14.23
CA GLU A 176 7.05 9.01 -14.77
C GLU A 176 5.84 8.79 -15.69
N ILE A 177 4.65 9.28 -15.34
CA ILE A 177 3.47 9.21 -16.22
C ILE A 177 3.77 9.90 -17.56
N ASN A 178 4.35 11.11 -17.53
CA ASN A 178 4.70 11.84 -18.75
C ASN A 178 5.73 11.08 -19.59
N SER A 179 6.76 10.51 -18.95
CA SER A 179 7.77 9.70 -19.60
C SER A 179 7.18 8.45 -20.27
N LEU A 180 6.34 7.71 -19.55
CA LEU A 180 5.68 6.49 -20.04
C LEU A 180 4.67 6.79 -21.14
N GLN A 181 3.96 7.92 -21.09
CA GLN A 181 3.06 8.34 -22.16
C GLN A 181 3.82 8.69 -23.45
N ALA A 182 5.03 9.25 -23.33
CA ALA A 182 5.85 9.62 -24.48
C ALA A 182 6.62 8.43 -25.09
N THR A 183 7.15 7.55 -24.25
CA THR A 183 8.11 6.51 -24.66
C THR A 183 7.59 5.07 -24.56
N GLY A 184 6.47 4.86 -23.85
CA GLY A 184 5.99 3.53 -23.48
C GLY A 184 6.82 2.88 -22.37
N LEU A 185 6.38 1.69 -21.93
CA LEU A 185 7.13 0.83 -21.03
C LEU A 185 8.01 -0.10 -21.84
N GLN A 186 9.32 -0.05 -21.62
CA GLN A 186 10.24 -1.03 -22.17
C GLN A 186 10.15 -2.33 -21.37
N TYR A 187 9.73 -3.40 -22.05
CA TYR A 187 9.55 -4.71 -21.45
C TYR A 187 10.12 -5.76 -22.42
N ASN A 188 11.18 -6.46 -22.00
CA ASN A 188 12.03 -7.27 -22.87
C ASN A 188 12.51 -6.43 -24.08
N ASP A 189 12.42 -6.98 -25.29
CA ASP A 189 12.76 -6.29 -26.55
C ASP A 189 11.56 -5.56 -27.18
N ALA A 190 10.48 -5.37 -26.42
CA ALA A 190 9.24 -4.75 -26.88
C ALA A 190 8.90 -3.48 -26.10
N THR A 191 8.18 -2.57 -26.76
CA THR A 191 7.62 -1.37 -26.14
C THR A 191 6.12 -1.56 -25.94
N VAL A 192 5.69 -1.62 -24.69
CA VAL A 192 4.27 -1.69 -24.31
C VAL A 192 3.75 -0.29 -24.13
N LYS A 193 2.67 0.07 -24.83
CA LYS A 193 2.01 1.36 -24.62
C LYS A 193 1.29 1.33 -23.27
N VAL A 194 1.50 2.36 -22.46
CA VAL A 194 0.82 2.51 -21.16
C VAL A 194 0.09 3.83 -21.13
N SER A 195 -1.16 3.83 -20.70
CA SER A 195 -1.98 5.04 -20.69
C SER A 195 -2.79 5.17 -19.41
N LEU A 196 -2.56 6.27 -18.70
CA LEU A 196 -3.41 6.69 -17.59
C LEU A 196 -4.83 6.91 -18.09
N ARG A 197 -5.80 6.22 -17.48
CA ARG A 197 -7.23 6.40 -17.74
C ARG A 197 -7.86 7.36 -16.75
N ALA A 198 -7.65 7.14 -15.45
CA ALA A 198 -8.22 7.97 -14.40
C ALA A 198 -7.32 8.07 -13.17
N ILE A 199 -7.44 9.19 -12.46
CA ILE A 199 -6.96 9.34 -11.08
C ILE A 199 -8.20 9.33 -10.18
N ILE A 200 -8.28 8.35 -9.31
CA ILE A 200 -9.40 8.06 -8.41
C ILE A 200 -8.99 8.48 -7.00
N ALA A 201 -9.76 9.38 -6.41
CA ALA A 201 -9.56 9.85 -5.06
C ALA A 201 -10.90 10.28 -4.47
N ASP A 202 -11.06 10.10 -3.16
CA ASP A 202 -12.18 10.67 -2.41
C ASP A 202 -12.13 12.21 -2.45
N THR A 203 -13.13 12.88 -1.87
CA THR A 203 -13.20 14.35 -2.00
C THR A 203 -12.05 15.08 -1.28
N PRO A 204 -11.72 14.76 -0.01
CA PRO A 204 -10.54 15.30 0.67
C PRO A 204 -9.21 15.06 -0.05
N ALA A 205 -8.92 13.84 -0.48
CA ALA A 205 -7.68 13.51 -1.19
C ALA A 205 -7.63 14.23 -2.54
N ARG A 206 -8.73 14.26 -3.30
CA ARG A 206 -8.81 14.98 -4.58
C ARG A 206 -8.55 16.47 -4.44
N ALA A 207 -9.01 17.09 -3.35
CA ALA A 207 -8.73 18.50 -3.08
C ALA A 207 -7.23 18.73 -2.84
N PHE A 208 -6.59 17.87 -2.03
CA PHE A 208 -5.15 17.90 -1.79
C PHE A 208 -4.35 17.71 -3.10
N LEU A 209 -4.68 16.70 -3.89
CA LEU A 209 -4.02 16.43 -5.17
C LEU A 209 -4.09 17.62 -6.13
N LYS A 210 -5.22 18.32 -6.14
CA LYS A 210 -5.46 19.49 -7.01
C LYS A 210 -4.93 20.81 -6.43
N GLY A 211 -4.46 20.85 -5.19
CA GLY A 211 -4.05 22.10 -4.53
C GLY A 211 -5.21 23.01 -4.10
N VAL A 212 -6.46 22.57 -4.22
CA VAL A 212 -7.62 23.41 -3.88
C VAL A 212 -8.01 23.32 -2.39
N GLN A 213 -8.80 24.29 -1.94
CA GLN A 213 -9.44 24.21 -0.62
C GLN A 213 -10.30 22.94 -0.49
N GLY A 214 -10.30 22.37 0.73
CA GLY A 214 -11.13 21.21 1.05
C GLY A 214 -12.62 21.48 0.83
N HIS A 215 -13.42 20.43 0.74
CA HIS A 215 -14.84 20.47 0.33
C HIS A 215 -15.76 21.40 1.14
N THR A 216 -15.35 21.86 2.32
CA THR A 216 -16.06 22.83 3.15
C THR A 216 -15.62 24.28 2.93
N GLY A 217 -14.61 24.52 2.10
CA GLY A 217 -14.11 25.86 1.77
C GLY A 217 -14.97 26.55 0.71
N LYS A 218 -15.00 27.89 0.76
CA LYS A 218 -15.73 28.69 -0.24
C LYS A 218 -15.13 28.54 -1.64
N HIS A 219 -13.82 28.33 -1.76
CA HIS A 219 -13.16 28.11 -3.05
C HIS A 219 -12.89 26.63 -3.31
N SER A 220 -13.79 25.74 -2.89
CA SER A 220 -13.62 24.28 -3.01
C SER A 220 -14.09 23.70 -4.36
N CYS A 221 -14.66 24.52 -5.25
CA CYS A 221 -15.04 24.04 -6.58
C CYS A 221 -13.80 23.57 -7.35
N LEU A 222 -13.83 22.32 -7.81
CA LEU A 222 -12.72 21.65 -8.52
C LEU A 222 -12.65 21.95 -10.02
N LYS A 223 -13.60 22.74 -10.53
CA LYS A 223 -13.80 22.97 -11.98
C LYS A 223 -13.70 24.45 -12.35
N CYS A 224 -14.24 25.33 -11.53
CA CYS A 224 -14.34 26.76 -11.81
C CYS A 224 -13.98 27.61 -10.58
N CYS A 225 -13.86 28.92 -10.80
CA CYS A 225 -13.55 29.93 -9.78
C CYS A 225 -14.78 30.40 -9.01
N CYS A 226 -15.92 29.71 -9.10
CA CYS A 226 -17.12 30.06 -8.35
C CYS A 226 -16.81 30.06 -6.85
N GLU A 227 -17.15 31.16 -6.17
CA GLU A 227 -17.17 31.21 -4.72
C GLU A 227 -18.46 30.55 -4.22
N GLY A 228 -18.32 29.61 -3.29
CA GLY A 228 -19.42 28.92 -2.65
C GLY A 228 -20.02 29.74 -1.52
N VAL A 229 -21.34 29.63 -1.36
CA VAL A 229 -22.10 30.28 -0.29
C VAL A 229 -22.45 29.25 0.77
N SER A 230 -22.34 29.62 2.05
CA SER A 230 -22.76 28.76 3.15
C SER A 230 -24.29 28.84 3.31
N VAL A 231 -24.98 27.74 3.09
CA VAL A 231 -26.43 27.59 3.27
C VAL A 231 -26.67 26.37 4.13
N ALA A 232 -27.30 26.56 5.30
CA ALA A 232 -27.57 25.49 6.26
C ALA A 232 -26.34 24.60 6.58
N GLN A 233 -25.21 25.24 6.88
CA GLN A 233 -23.92 24.59 7.19
C GLN A 233 -23.32 23.76 6.03
N ARG A 234 -23.77 23.96 4.80
CA ARG A 234 -23.20 23.34 3.58
C ARG A 234 -22.73 24.42 2.61
N ILE A 235 -21.63 24.16 1.92
CA ILE A 235 -21.20 25.01 0.81
C ILE A 235 -21.98 24.62 -0.44
N VAL A 236 -22.66 25.60 -1.04
CA VAL A 236 -23.36 25.46 -2.31
C VAL A 236 -22.80 26.42 -3.36
N PHE A 237 -22.68 25.95 -4.59
CA PHE A 237 -22.25 26.75 -5.73
C PHE A 237 -23.46 27.13 -6.56
N LEU A 238 -23.92 28.37 -6.43
CA LEU A 238 -25.13 28.85 -7.09
C LEU A 238 -24.86 29.42 -8.48
N ASN A 239 -23.62 29.82 -8.77
CA ASN A 239 -23.24 30.38 -10.06
C ASN A 239 -22.70 29.26 -10.99
N THR A 240 -23.39 29.04 -12.11
CA THR A 240 -22.99 28.08 -13.15
C THR A 240 -22.09 28.70 -14.24
N ASP A 241 -22.05 30.04 -14.33
CA ASP A 241 -21.33 30.80 -15.36
C ASP A 241 -20.04 31.42 -14.80
N ALA A 242 -19.29 30.64 -14.02
CA ALA A 242 -18.01 31.07 -13.47
C ALA A 242 -16.84 30.69 -14.40
N PRO A 243 -15.77 31.51 -14.44
CA PRO A 243 -14.56 31.17 -15.19
C PRO A 243 -13.98 29.82 -14.78
N LYS A 244 -13.49 29.06 -15.76
CA LYS A 244 -12.74 27.81 -15.49
C LYS A 244 -11.47 28.14 -14.71
N ARG A 245 -11.05 27.24 -13.82
CA ARG A 245 -9.75 27.37 -13.18
C ARG A 245 -8.63 27.21 -14.19
N THR A 246 -7.57 27.98 -14.00
CA THR A 246 -6.29 27.88 -14.72
C THR A 246 -5.25 27.23 -13.81
N ASP A 247 -4.13 26.76 -14.37
CA ASP A 247 -3.02 26.18 -13.58
C ASP A 247 -2.49 27.13 -12.50
N GLN A 248 -2.53 28.46 -12.75
CA GLN A 248 -2.16 29.48 -11.78
C GLN A 248 -3.21 29.71 -10.68
N GLY A 249 -4.46 29.34 -10.92
CA GLY A 249 -5.57 29.48 -9.99
C GLY A 249 -5.82 28.25 -9.12
N PHE A 250 -4.94 27.26 -9.19
CA PHE A 250 -4.91 26.08 -8.33
C PHE A 250 -3.90 26.27 -7.19
#